data_AF-A0A1H4BNP7-F1
#
_entry.id   AF-A0A1H4BNP7-F1
#
_cell.length_a   1.000
_cell.length_b   1.000
_cell.length_c   1.000
_cell.angle_alpha   90.00
_cell.angle_beta   90.00
_cell.angle_gamma   90.00
#
_symmetry.space_group_name_H-M   'P 1'
#
loop_
_entity.id
_entity.type
_entity.pdbx_description
1 polymer ?
#
loop_
_entity_poly.entity_id
_entity_poly.type
_entity_poly.pdbx_seq_one_letter_code
_entity_poly.pdbx_strand_id
1 'polypeptide(L)' 'MIATSDKVTLGQRLKTARIRKHMTQEELAEEMRTTKSIISYYENDHGDMKQIMLVQMRAVARF' A
#
# COMPACT_ATOMS: atom_id res chain seq x y z
N MET A 1 4.76 -28.71 14.47
CA MET A 1 4.62 -27.25 14.40
C MET A 1 4.96 -26.81 12.99
N ILE A 2 3.97 -26.48 12.16
CA ILE A 2 4.21 -25.89 10.84
C ILE A 2 3.82 -24.42 10.98
N ALA A 3 4.82 -23.53 11.04
CA ALA A 3 4.58 -22.10 10.93
C ALA A 3 3.99 -21.85 9.53
N THR A 4 2.73 -21.43 9.47
CA THR A 4 2.03 -21.21 8.20
C THR A 4 1.88 -19.70 7.94
N SER A 5 2.38 -19.29 6.77
CA SER A 5 2.12 -18.03 6.06
C SER A 5 2.75 -16.73 6.61
N ASP A 6 3.98 -16.45 6.18
CA ASP A 6 4.46 -15.09 5.90
C ASP A 6 3.68 -14.51 4.70
N LYS A 7 2.36 -14.31 4.84
CA LYS A 7 1.54 -13.70 3.78
C LYS A 7 1.83 -12.21 3.73
N VAL A 8 2.61 -11.79 2.74
CA VAL A 8 2.80 -10.37 2.43
C VAL A 8 1.44 -9.75 2.15
N THR A 9 1.07 -8.74 2.93
CA THR A 9 -0.21 -8.06 2.80
C THR A 9 -0.23 -7.08 1.63
N LEU A 10 -1.41 -6.60 1.25
CA LEU A 10 -1.52 -5.56 0.21
C LEU A 10 -0.81 -4.27 0.61
N GLY A 11 -0.84 -3.91 1.91
CA GLY A 11 -0.14 -2.74 2.44
C GLY A 11 1.37 -2.84 2.29
N GLN A 12 1.92 -4.02 2.60
CA GLN A 12 3.35 -4.30 2.43
C GLN A 12 3.77 -4.30 0.95
N ARG A 13 2.91 -4.80 0.05
CA ARG A 13 3.14 -4.72 -1.41
C ARG A 13 3.14 -3.27 -1.91
N LEU A 14 2.21 -2.43 -1.44
CA LEU A 14 2.18 -1.00 -1.77
C LEU A 14 3.47 -0.31 -1.33
N LYS A 15 3.86 -0.52 -0.06
CA LYS A 15 5.09 0.02 0.50
C LYS A 15 6.32 -0.36 -0.33
N THR A 16 6.37 -1.63 -0.75
CA THR A 16 7.45 -2.14 -1.59
C THR A 16 7.49 -1.44 -2.96
N ALA A 17 6.36 -1.28 -3.65
CA ALA A 17 6.33 -0.56 -4.93
C ALA A 17 6.69 0.93 -4.77
N ARG A 18 6.19 1.60 -3.73
CA ARG A 18 6.52 3.00 -3.46
C ARG A 18 8.03 3.19 -3.29
N ILE A 19 8.66 2.36 -2.47
CA ILE A 19 10.11 2.41 -2.23
C ILE A 19 10.90 2.11 -3.51
N ARG A 20 10.46 1.14 -4.33
CA ARG A 20 11.08 0.84 -5.64
C ARG A 20 11.00 2.00 -6.64
N LYS A 21 10.01 2.88 -6.48
CA LYS A 21 9.86 4.12 -7.26
C LYS A 21 10.58 5.32 -6.61
N HIS A 22 11.28 5.12 -5.50
CA HIS A 22 11.95 6.18 -4.73
C HIS A 22 11.01 7.31 -4.25
N MET A 23 9.76 6.98 -3.94
CA MET A 23 8.76 7.95 -3.49
C MET A 23 8.63 7.98 -1.97
N THR A 24 8.40 9.15 -1.41
CA THR A 24 7.89 9.40 -0.06
C THR A 24 6.41 9.04 0.06
N GLN A 25 5.89 8.90 1.28
CA GLN A 25 4.45 8.65 1.48
C GLN A 25 3.61 9.85 1.04
N GLU A 26 4.15 11.06 1.18
CA GLU A 26 3.58 12.32 0.72
C GLU A 26 3.45 12.35 -0.81
N GLU A 27 4.51 12.02 -1.55
CA GLU A 27 4.48 11.98 -3.03
C GLU A 27 3.49 10.92 -3.54
N LEU A 28 3.43 9.75 -2.89
CA LEU A 28 2.43 8.74 -3.25
C LEU A 28 1.00 9.24 -2.92
N ALA A 29 0.82 9.96 -1.82
CA ALA A 29 -0.48 10.51 -1.46
C ALA A 29 -0.96 11.54 -2.48
N GLU A 30 -0.07 12.38 -3.00
CA GLU A 30 -0.36 13.32 -4.08
C GLU A 30 -0.79 12.59 -5.36
N GLU A 31 -0.04 11.56 -5.78
CA GLU A 31 -0.39 10.75 -6.96
C GLU A 31 -1.74 10.04 -6.80
N MET A 32 -2.03 9.54 -5.59
CA MET A 32 -3.28 8.86 -5.25
C MET A 32 -4.42 9.80 -4.87
N ARG A 33 -4.20 11.13 -4.87
CA ARG A 33 -5.16 12.16 -4.43
C ARG A 33 -5.76 11.85 -3.06
N THR A 34 -4.90 11.50 -2.11
CA THR A 34 -5.24 11.17 -0.73
C THR A 34 -4.29 11.90 0.22
N THR A 35 -4.26 11.51 1.50
CA THR A 35 -3.34 12.08 2.49
C THR A 35 -2.25 11.09 2.87
N LYS A 36 -1.09 11.60 3.30
CA LYS A 36 0.00 10.78 3.85
C LYS A 36 -0.47 9.87 4.99
N SER A 37 -1.38 10.34 5.84
CA SER A 37 -1.95 9.54 6.93
C SER A 37 -2.71 8.31 6.41
N ILE A 38 -3.43 8.45 5.29
CA ILE A 38 -4.12 7.33 4.64
C ILE A 38 -3.13 6.36 4.01
N ILE A 39 -2.07 6.85 3.35
CA ILE A 39 -0.98 5.99 2.85
C ILE A 39 -0.31 5.21 4.00
N SER A 40 0.01 5.88 5.10
CA SER A 40 0.58 5.24 6.29
C SER A 40 -0.37 4.21 6.90
N TYR A 41 -1.66 4.52 6.99
CA TYR A 41 -2.68 3.58 7.47
C TYR A 41 -2.69 2.29 6.64
N TYR A 42 -2.62 2.43 5.31
CA TYR A 42 -2.59 1.30 4.39
C TYR A 42 -1.29 0.48 4.48
N GLU A 43 -0.13 1.14 4.51
CA GLU A 43 1.16 0.45 4.54
C GLU A 43 1.44 -0.31 5.85
N ASN A 44 0.71 0.02 6.92
CA ASN A 44 0.89 -0.56 8.26
C ASN A 44 -0.25 -1.53 8.65
N ASP A 45 -0.96 -2.12 7.68
CA ASP A 45 -1.90 -3.25 7.90
C ASP A 45 -2.96 -3.06 8.98
N HIS A 46 -3.57 -1.88 9.02
CA HIS A 46 -4.83 -1.75 9.73
C HIS A 46 -5.87 -2.53 8.93
N GLY A 47 -6.32 -3.66 9.49
CA GLY A 47 -6.95 -4.80 8.82
C GLY A 47 -8.27 -4.57 8.05
N ASP A 48 -8.57 -3.35 7.63
CA ASP A 48 -9.77 -2.98 6.89
C ASP A 48 -9.45 -2.02 5.72
N MET A 49 -8.67 -2.51 4.76
CA MET A 49 -8.37 -1.79 3.52
C MET A 49 -9.61 -1.80 2.61
N LYS A 50 -10.31 -0.67 2.48
CA LYS A 50 -11.53 -0.54 1.66
C LYS A 50 -11.28 -0.85 0.16
N GLN A 51 -12.27 -1.46 -0.51
CA GLN A 51 -12.24 -1.82 -1.94
C GLN A 51 -11.75 -0.72 -2.90
N ILE A 52 -12.01 0.55 -2.58
CA ILE A 52 -11.59 1.72 -3.39
C ILE A 52 -10.07 1.71 -3.61
N MET A 53 -9.31 1.26 -2.62
CA MET A 53 -7.85 1.20 -2.70
C MET A 53 -7.36 0.12 -3.67
N LEU A 54 -8.06 -1.01 -3.80
CA LEU A 54 -7.69 -2.08 -4.73
C LEU A 54 -7.76 -1.59 -6.19
N VAL A 55 -8.75 -0.74 -6.50
CA VAL A 55 -8.92 -0.14 -7.82
C VAL A 55 -7.80 0.89 -8.10
N GLN A 56 -7.47 1.73 -7.12
CA GLN A 56 -6.42 2.75 -7.26
C GLN A 56 -5.02 2.13 -7.35
N MET A 57 -4.75 1.05 -6.61
CA MET A 57 -3.49 0.32 -6.68
C MET A 57 -3.24 -0.26 -8.07
N ARG A 58 -4.26 -0.78 -8.78
CA ARG A 58 -4.11 -1.28 -10.16
C ARG A 58 -3.70 -0.18 -11.16
N ALA A 59 -4.09 1.06 -10.90
CA ALA A 59 -3.77 2.19 -11.77
C ALA A 59 -2.35 2.73 -11.52
N VAL A 60 -1.95 2.88 -10.26
CA VAL A 60 -0.68 3.52 -9.86
C VAL A 60 0.47 2.53 -9.78
N ALA A 61 0.18 1.34 -9.27
CA ALA A 61 1.14 0.27 -9.10
C ALA A 61 0.74 -0.88 -10.04
N ARG A 62 1.20 -0.78 -11.29
CA ARG A 62 1.31 -1.98 -12.14
C ARG A 62 2.29 -2.94 -11.44
N PHE A 63 1.74 -3.83 -10.62
CA PHE A 63 2.44 -4.97 -10.05
C PHE A 63 2.33 -6.17 -10.99
#